data_AF-A0AAD3YCM5-F1
#
_entry.id   AF-A0AAD3YCM5-F1
#
_cell.length_a   1.000
_cell.length_b   1.000
_cell.length_c   1.000
_cell.angle_alpha   90.00
_cell.angle_beta   90.00
_cell.angle_gamma   90.00
#
_symmetry.space_group_name_H-M   'P 1'
#
loop_
_entity.id
_entity.type
_entity.pdbx_description
1 polymer ?
#
loop_
_entity_poly.entity_id
_entity_poly.type
_entity_poly.pdbx_seq_one_letter_code
_entity_poly.pdbx_strand_id
1 'polypeptide(L)'
;MKLGARKLVERMRRREEEPPPPYSPLDPQAARRRTPSASGPRSPQPTPAYSPPVSNSGPASFNTLPIALVHRVLMLAADPVATPDAWEWDLETERVRRLHWLFLSLRAVNRRLYLVATSILRDRLLPTYTSLLQFPSSSPLPPPGTDSTDQPIFAARSREAAVLDRFVAMRLGEDLRRLESTLYEDSGEEDVLFSHLQPAARIEDLLIHLPRRLVAPPDEPVGEVRQALPLAHTHIAVTLSPLWAQLWFSYSPVNATNTRGARVGRSLVVEVRREKDPESMVRTFGQALEWLRTGQIGWGWSFRSSST
;
A
#
# COMPACT_ATOMS: atom_id res chain seq x y z
N MET A 1 -43.98 -13.81 7.61
CA MET A 1 -42.74 -14.34 7.00
C MET A 1 -41.52 -14.16 7.93
N LYS A 2 -41.47 -14.83 9.10
CA LYS A 2 -40.37 -14.71 10.08
C LYS A 2 -39.72 -16.07 10.45
N LEU A 3 -40.03 -17.14 9.72
CA LEU A 3 -39.53 -18.50 10.02
C LEU A 3 -38.22 -18.87 9.28
N GLY A 4 -37.69 -18.00 8.40
CA GLY A 4 -36.54 -18.31 7.55
C GLY A 4 -35.16 -18.06 8.19
N ALA A 5 -35.04 -17.09 9.10
CA ALA A 5 -33.73 -16.64 9.59
C ALA A 5 -33.06 -17.61 10.58
N ARG A 6 -33.85 -18.37 11.37
CA ARG A 6 -33.30 -19.34 12.34
C ARG A 6 -32.62 -20.55 11.68
N LYS A 7 -33.02 -20.93 10.46
CA LYS A 7 -32.45 -22.09 9.75
C LYS A 7 -31.08 -21.80 9.12
N LEU A 8 -30.71 -20.54 8.95
CA LEU A 8 -29.42 -20.14 8.37
C LEU A 8 -28.30 -20.12 9.41
N VAL A 9 -28.60 -19.70 10.64
CA VAL A 9 -27.64 -19.68 11.76
C VAL A 9 -27.22 -21.11 12.15
N GLU A 10 -28.14 -22.07 12.13
CA GLU A 10 -27.84 -23.49 12.41
C GLU A 10 -26.93 -24.14 11.35
N ARG A 11 -26.93 -23.63 10.10
CA ARG A 11 -26.04 -24.12 9.04
C ARG A 11 -24.62 -23.57 9.15
N MET A 12 -24.43 -22.38 9.71
CA MET A 12 -23.08 -21.85 9.93
C MET A 12 -22.36 -22.56 11.08
N ARG A 13 -23.10 -22.99 12.11
CA ARG A 13 -22.54 -23.71 13.27
C ARG A 13 -22.05 -25.14 12.96
N ARG A 14 -22.45 -25.74 11.84
CA ARG A 14 -22.02 -27.10 11.44
C ARG A 14 -20.77 -27.16 10.57
N ARG A 15 -20.12 -26.03 10.24
CA ARG A 15 -18.89 -26.01 9.43
C ARG A 15 -17.59 -25.94 10.24
N GLU A 16 -17.65 -25.94 11.57
CA GLU A 16 -16.45 -25.79 12.44
C GLU A 16 -15.89 -27.09 13.02
N GLU A 17 -16.44 -28.27 12.68
CA GLU A 17 -15.96 -29.57 13.21
C GLU A 17 -15.43 -30.51 12.12
N GLU A 18 -14.69 -29.98 11.14
CA GLU A 18 -13.84 -30.86 10.33
C GLU A 18 -12.50 -31.04 11.06
N PRO A 19 -12.19 -32.24 11.60
CA PRO A 19 -10.93 -32.47 12.29
C PRO A 19 -9.77 -32.20 11.33
N PRO A 20 -8.68 -31.57 11.81
CA PRO A 20 -7.52 -31.29 10.97
C PRO A 20 -7.02 -32.59 10.33
N PRO A 21 -6.59 -32.55 9.05
CA PRO A 21 -6.08 -33.72 8.37
C PRO A 21 -4.90 -34.32 9.16
N PRO A 22 -4.79 -35.66 9.23
CA PRO A 22 -3.72 -36.32 9.94
C PRO A 22 -2.36 -35.86 9.40
N TYR A 23 -1.49 -35.41 10.30
CA TYR A 23 -0.13 -35.02 9.98
C TYR A 23 0.57 -36.16 9.22
N SER A 24 0.89 -35.90 7.96
CA SER A 24 1.73 -36.82 7.19
C SER A 24 3.15 -36.76 7.77
N PRO A 25 3.75 -37.91 8.14
CA PRO A 25 5.10 -37.93 8.68
C PRO A 25 6.08 -37.37 7.63
N LEU A 26 6.87 -36.37 8.05
CA LEU A 26 7.93 -35.80 7.22
C LEU A 26 8.89 -36.90 6.76
N ASP A 27 9.11 -36.96 5.45
CA ASP A 27 10.10 -37.83 4.82
C ASP A 27 11.52 -37.51 5.33
N PRO A 28 12.17 -38.41 6.10
CA PRO A 28 13.48 -38.15 6.67
C PRO A 28 14.62 -38.20 5.63
N GLN A 29 14.33 -38.50 4.36
CA GLN A 29 15.34 -38.63 3.32
C GLN A 29 15.62 -37.35 2.51
N ALA A 30 14.82 -36.30 2.63
CA ALA A 30 15.07 -35.03 1.91
C ALA A 30 16.21 -34.19 2.52
N ALA A 31 16.68 -34.50 3.73
CA ALA A 31 17.69 -33.71 4.44
C ALA A 31 19.16 -34.07 4.11
N ARG A 32 19.42 -35.05 3.24
CA ARG A 32 20.78 -35.64 3.10
C ARG A 32 21.63 -35.18 1.91
N ARG A 33 21.22 -34.16 1.15
CA ARG A 33 22.06 -33.60 0.06
C ARG A 33 22.45 -32.15 0.32
N ARG A 34 23.34 -31.93 1.27
CA ARG A 34 24.19 -30.72 1.31
C ARG A 34 25.64 -31.15 1.37
N THR A 35 26.37 -30.80 0.32
CA THR A 35 27.81 -31.00 0.16
C THR A 35 28.58 -30.15 1.18
N PRO A 36 29.63 -30.69 1.82
CA PRO A 36 30.44 -29.94 2.77
C PRO A 36 31.40 -29.01 2.03
N SER A 37 31.12 -27.70 2.09
CA SER A 37 32.11 -26.66 1.82
C SER A 37 32.97 -26.49 3.07
N ALA A 38 34.26 -26.80 2.94
CA ALA A 38 35.26 -26.68 3.99
C ALA A 38 35.35 -25.23 4.50
N SER A 39 34.80 -24.98 5.68
CA SER A 39 35.06 -23.78 6.47
C SER A 39 35.55 -24.23 7.85
N GLY A 40 36.67 -23.67 8.28
CA GLY A 40 37.41 -24.08 9.48
C GLY A 40 36.61 -23.93 10.78
N PRO A 41 37.12 -24.50 11.88
CA PRO A 41 36.47 -24.51 13.18
C PRO A 41 36.27 -23.08 13.70
N ARG A 42 35.04 -22.57 13.60
CA ARG A 42 34.63 -21.34 14.31
C ARG A 42 34.43 -21.69 15.77
N SER A 43 35.26 -21.12 16.63
CA SER A 43 35.13 -21.17 18.08
C SER A 43 33.70 -20.80 18.51
N PRO A 44 33.11 -21.49 19.50
CA PRO A 44 31.76 -21.19 19.99
C PRO A 44 31.72 -19.76 20.54
N GLN A 45 31.05 -18.86 19.83
CA GLN A 45 30.79 -17.52 20.33
C GLN A 45 29.90 -17.66 21.58
N PRO A 46 30.28 -17.09 22.74
CA PRO A 46 29.45 -17.10 23.93
C PRO A 46 28.12 -16.40 23.59
N THR A 47 27.02 -17.11 23.81
CA THR A 47 25.67 -16.54 23.67
C THR A 47 25.58 -15.30 24.55
N PRO A 48 25.17 -14.13 24.01
CA PRO A 48 25.06 -12.91 24.81
C PRO A 48 24.13 -13.17 26.00
N ALA A 49 24.62 -12.88 27.21
CA ALA A 49 23.86 -13.03 28.43
C ALA A 49 22.57 -12.19 28.31
N TYR A 50 21.42 -12.85 28.44
CA TYR A 50 20.12 -12.19 28.43
C TYR A 50 20.07 -11.17 29.57
N SER A 51 20.25 -9.90 29.24
CA SER A 51 20.04 -8.80 30.18
C SER A 51 18.55 -8.50 30.15
N PRO A 52 17.82 -8.65 31.27
CA PRO A 52 16.41 -8.29 31.30
C PRO A 52 16.26 -6.81 30.94
N PRO A 53 15.24 -6.44 30.15
CA PRO A 53 15.05 -5.05 29.73
C PRO A 53 14.90 -4.17 30.97
N VAL A 54 15.76 -3.15 31.08
CA VAL A 54 15.72 -2.18 32.17
C VAL A 54 14.35 -1.53 32.17
N SER A 55 13.59 -1.71 33.24
CA SER A 55 12.25 -1.15 33.37
C SER A 55 12.36 0.36 33.48
N ASN A 56 12.03 1.08 32.40
CA ASN A 56 11.86 2.53 32.44
C ASN A 56 10.66 2.86 33.34
N SER A 57 10.91 3.22 34.60
CA SER A 57 9.91 3.53 35.62
C SER A 57 9.28 4.92 35.43
N GLY A 58 8.85 5.23 34.20
CA GLY A 58 8.06 6.40 33.92
C GLY A 58 6.58 6.19 34.29
N PRO A 59 5.79 7.28 34.42
CA PRO A 59 4.34 7.17 34.58
C PRO A 59 3.74 6.39 33.39
N ALA A 60 2.77 5.52 33.69
CA ALA A 60 2.12 4.72 32.66
C ALA A 60 1.47 5.63 31.61
N SER A 61 1.98 5.59 30.38
CA SER A 61 1.52 6.41 29.27
C SER A 61 1.27 5.52 28.05
N PHE A 62 0.37 5.94 27.14
CA PHE A 62 0.19 5.24 25.86
C PHE A 62 1.49 5.13 25.06
N ASN A 63 2.44 6.05 25.27
CA ASN A 63 3.75 6.00 24.64
C ASN A 63 4.66 4.88 25.18
N THR A 64 4.47 4.46 26.42
CA THR A 64 5.25 3.40 27.07
C THR A 64 4.66 2.01 26.87
N LEU A 65 3.39 1.91 26.43
CA LEU A 65 2.73 0.63 26.16
C LEU A 65 3.32 -0.06 24.93
N PRO A 66 3.61 -1.38 24.99
CA PRO A 66 3.94 -2.19 23.82
C PRO A 66 2.92 -2.02 22.69
N ILE A 67 3.39 -1.92 21.44
CA ILE A 67 2.53 -1.67 20.27
C ILE A 67 1.45 -2.75 20.09
N ALA A 68 1.76 -4.00 20.44
CA ALA A 68 0.81 -5.11 20.42
C ALA A 68 -0.37 -4.90 21.38
N LEU A 69 -0.12 -4.32 22.57
CA LEU A 69 -1.19 -4.00 23.51
C LEU A 69 -2.06 -2.85 23.00
N VAL A 70 -1.44 -1.81 22.43
CA VAL A 70 -2.18 -0.68 21.81
C VAL A 70 -3.07 -1.21 20.68
N HIS A 71 -2.55 -2.10 19.84
CA HIS A 71 -3.31 -2.76 18.78
C HIS A 71 -4.49 -3.57 19.33
N ARG A 72 -4.26 -4.40 20.36
CA ARG A 72 -5.32 -5.20 20.98
C ARG A 72 -6.42 -4.33 21.60
N VAL A 73 -6.06 -3.27 22.32
CA VAL A 73 -7.02 -2.33 22.93
C VAL A 73 -7.88 -1.67 21.86
N LEU A 74 -7.28 -1.17 20.77
CA LEU A 74 -8.03 -0.53 19.70
C LEU A 74 -8.89 -1.51 18.90
N MET A 75 -8.42 -2.75 18.70
CA MET A 75 -9.23 -3.81 18.08
C MET A 75 -10.46 -4.14 18.91
N LEU A 76 -10.33 -4.23 20.23
CA LEU A 76 -11.45 -4.46 21.15
C LEU A 76 -12.40 -3.27 21.19
N ALA A 77 -11.88 -2.04 21.17
CA ALA A 77 -12.69 -0.83 21.11
C ALA A 77 -13.52 -0.72 19.80
N ALA A 78 -13.01 -1.28 18.70
CA ALA A 78 -13.70 -1.37 17.42
C ALA A 78 -14.59 -2.62 17.27
N ASP A 79 -14.63 -3.50 18.27
CA ASP A 79 -15.41 -4.74 18.22
C ASP A 79 -16.91 -4.44 18.43
N PRO A 80 -17.82 -4.91 17.54
CA PRO A 80 -19.25 -4.78 17.77
C PRO A 80 -19.73 -5.49 19.06
N VAL A 81 -19.04 -6.52 19.54
CA VAL A 81 -19.38 -7.21 20.79
C VAL A 81 -19.14 -6.32 22.01
N ALA A 82 -18.23 -5.34 21.90
CA ALA A 82 -18.00 -4.36 22.94
C ALA A 82 -19.05 -3.22 22.93
N THR A 83 -20.16 -3.39 22.21
CA THR A 83 -21.26 -2.40 22.18
C THR A 83 -22.19 -2.58 23.37
N PRO A 84 -22.33 -1.58 24.25
CA PRO A 84 -23.30 -1.62 25.33
C PRO A 84 -24.72 -1.91 24.83
N ASP A 85 -25.47 -2.67 25.62
CA ASP A 85 -26.85 -3.10 25.33
C ASP A 85 -27.78 -1.93 24.97
N ALA A 86 -27.50 -0.73 25.49
CA ALA A 86 -28.23 0.50 25.18
C ALA A 86 -28.23 0.85 23.68
N TRP A 87 -27.29 0.33 22.89
CA TRP A 87 -27.17 0.53 21.45
C TRP A 87 -27.33 -0.77 20.64
N GLU A 88 -27.83 -1.85 21.24
CA GLU A 88 -28.03 -3.13 20.56
C GLU A 88 -28.99 -3.02 19.36
N TRP A 89 -29.92 -2.05 19.40
CA TRP A 89 -30.86 -1.81 18.31
C TRP A 89 -30.22 -1.16 17.07
N ASP A 90 -28.98 -0.67 17.16
CA ASP A 90 -28.29 0.03 16.07
C ASP A 90 -26.79 -0.28 15.98
N LEU A 91 -26.46 -1.59 16.02
CA LEU A 91 -25.08 -2.09 15.97
C LEU A 91 -24.30 -1.58 14.75
N GLU A 92 -24.96 -1.44 13.61
CA GLU A 92 -24.30 -1.02 12.37
C GLU A 92 -23.91 0.46 12.41
N THR A 93 -24.79 1.33 12.92
CA THR A 93 -24.47 2.74 13.07
C THR A 93 -23.34 2.96 14.05
N GLU A 94 -23.36 2.27 15.19
CA GLU A 94 -22.27 2.33 16.17
C GLU A 94 -20.95 1.80 15.60
N ARG A 95 -20.99 0.71 14.82
CA ARG A 95 -19.82 0.18 14.12
C ARG A 95 -19.18 1.23 13.20
N VAL A 96 -19.97 1.87 12.34
CA VAL A 96 -19.46 2.89 11.41
C VAL A 96 -18.95 4.12 12.16
N ARG A 97 -19.68 4.60 13.18
CA ARG A 97 -19.24 5.73 14.02
C ARG A 97 -17.90 5.46 14.69
N ARG A 98 -17.68 4.25 15.23
CA ARG A 98 -16.40 3.86 15.85
C ARG A 98 -15.26 3.82 14.85
N LEU A 99 -15.48 3.25 13.67
CA LEU A 99 -14.46 3.21 12.61
C LEU A 99 -14.12 4.63 12.11
N HIS A 100 -15.13 5.49 11.96
CA HIS A 100 -14.94 6.88 11.60
C HIS A 100 -14.20 7.67 12.69
N TRP A 101 -14.51 7.44 13.97
CA TRP A 101 -13.79 8.02 15.10
C TRP A 101 -12.33 7.58 15.14
N LEU A 102 -12.07 6.28 14.89
CA LEU A 102 -10.74 5.73 14.78
C LEU A 102 -9.93 6.41 13.65
N PHE A 103 -10.61 6.75 12.55
CA PHE A 103 -10.01 7.45 11.40
C PHE A 103 -9.73 8.94 11.67
N LEU A 104 -10.69 9.71 12.19
CA LEU A 104 -10.51 11.16 12.37
C LEU A 104 -9.84 11.53 13.69
N SER A 105 -10.31 10.97 14.80
CA SER A 105 -9.92 11.44 16.14
C SER A 105 -8.61 10.82 16.58
N LEU A 106 -8.50 9.50 16.55
CA LEU A 106 -7.36 8.80 17.15
C LEU A 106 -6.06 8.99 16.35
N ARG A 107 -6.15 9.11 15.02
CA ARG A 107 -5.01 9.33 14.13
C ARG A 107 -4.29 10.66 14.38
N ALA A 108 -4.99 11.67 14.88
CA ALA A 108 -4.43 13.00 15.12
C ALA A 108 -3.64 13.13 16.43
N VAL A 109 -3.82 12.20 17.38
CA VAL A 109 -3.28 12.32 18.75
C VAL A 109 -1.78 11.99 18.82
N ASN A 110 -1.35 10.91 18.15
CA ASN A 110 0.04 10.43 18.22
C ASN A 110 0.38 9.54 17.03
N ARG A 111 1.66 9.57 16.58
CA ARG A 111 2.17 8.71 15.49
C ARG A 111 1.95 7.21 15.72
N ARG A 112 2.11 6.69 16.94
CA ARG A 112 1.86 5.26 17.25
C ARG A 112 0.39 4.91 17.03
N LEU A 113 -0.51 5.75 17.53
CA LEU A 113 -1.96 5.59 17.36
C LEU A 113 -2.35 5.70 15.88
N TYR A 114 -1.74 6.63 15.14
CA TYR A 114 -1.89 6.71 13.68
C TYR A 114 -1.56 5.40 12.98
N LEU A 115 -0.40 4.80 13.28
CA LEU A 115 0.04 3.56 12.64
C LEU A 115 -0.88 2.39 12.97
N VAL A 116 -1.22 2.23 14.25
CA VAL A 116 -2.08 1.14 14.71
C VAL A 116 -3.51 1.29 14.19
N ALA A 117 -4.10 2.48 14.28
CA ALA A 117 -5.42 2.76 13.71
C ALA A 117 -5.44 2.52 12.20
N THR A 118 -4.38 2.93 11.49
CA THR A 118 -4.25 2.67 10.05
C THR A 118 -4.17 1.19 9.74
N SER A 119 -3.41 0.42 10.52
CA SER A 119 -3.35 -1.04 10.38
C SER A 119 -4.73 -1.68 10.55
N ILE A 120 -5.47 -1.32 11.60
CA ILE A 120 -6.81 -1.86 11.88
C ILE A 120 -7.79 -1.50 10.77
N LEU A 121 -7.82 -0.23 10.35
CA LEU A 121 -8.73 0.23 9.30
C LEU A 121 -8.44 -0.43 7.96
N ARG A 122 -7.15 -0.59 7.62
CA ARG A 122 -6.75 -1.35 6.42
C ARG A 122 -7.21 -2.79 6.52
N ASP A 123 -6.89 -3.50 7.60
CA ASP A 123 -7.27 -4.90 7.78
C ASP A 123 -8.79 -5.13 7.61
N ARG A 124 -9.61 -4.24 8.19
CA ARG A 124 -11.07 -4.30 8.10
C ARG A 124 -11.62 -4.03 6.70
N LEU A 125 -11.01 -3.10 5.94
CA LEU A 125 -11.50 -2.68 4.63
C LEU A 125 -10.75 -3.34 3.46
N LEU A 126 -9.67 -4.07 3.73
CA LEU A 126 -8.87 -4.76 2.73
C LEU A 126 -9.68 -5.80 1.95
N PRO A 127 -10.52 -6.66 2.57
CA PRO A 127 -11.34 -7.61 1.81
C PRO A 127 -12.24 -6.92 0.77
N THR A 128 -12.93 -5.85 1.20
CA THR A 128 -13.77 -5.04 0.30
C THR A 128 -12.94 -4.42 -0.80
N TYR A 129 -11.82 -3.78 -0.46
CA TYR A 129 -10.90 -3.21 -1.45
C TYR A 129 -10.43 -4.24 -2.48
N THR A 130 -10.03 -5.43 -2.02
CA THR A 130 -9.54 -6.49 -2.90
C THR A 130 -10.61 -7.07 -3.81
N SER A 131 -11.87 -7.10 -3.37
CA SER A 131 -12.99 -7.55 -4.21
C SER A 131 -13.31 -6.61 -5.37
N LEU A 132 -12.91 -5.34 -5.25
CA LEU A 132 -13.12 -4.29 -6.25
C LEU A 132 -11.94 -4.15 -7.23
N LEU A 133 -10.80 -4.81 -6.94
CA LEU A 133 -9.66 -4.79 -7.84
C LEU A 133 -9.98 -5.56 -9.11
N GLN A 134 -9.88 -4.87 -10.25
CA GLN A 134 -10.06 -5.48 -11.58
C GLN A 134 -8.94 -6.47 -11.93
N PHE A 135 -7.75 -6.26 -11.36
CA PHE A 135 -6.58 -7.11 -11.56
C PHE A 135 -6.07 -7.55 -10.19
N PRO A 136 -5.89 -8.85 -9.94
CA PRO A 136 -5.26 -9.29 -8.71
C PRO A 136 -3.86 -8.68 -8.64
N SER A 137 -3.56 -7.96 -7.55
CA SER A 137 -2.26 -7.32 -7.37
C SER A 137 -1.16 -8.38 -7.49
N SER A 138 -0.31 -8.30 -8.52
CA SER A 138 0.85 -9.17 -8.69
C SER A 138 1.90 -8.79 -7.64
N SER A 139 1.69 -9.16 -6.38
CA SER A 139 2.53 -8.76 -5.23
C SER A 139 4.03 -8.87 -5.52
N PRO A 140 4.80 -7.77 -5.36
CA PRO A 140 6.14 -7.83 -4.85
C PRO A 140 6.12 -7.01 -3.56
N LEU A 141 5.44 -7.51 -2.51
CA LEU A 141 5.73 -7.02 -1.16
C LEU A 141 7.26 -7.01 -1.04
N PRO A 142 7.90 -5.85 -0.79
CA PRO A 142 9.34 -5.82 -0.63
C PRO A 142 9.70 -6.83 0.46
N PRO A 143 10.79 -7.62 0.29
CA PRO A 143 11.17 -8.62 1.27
C PRO A 143 11.26 -7.93 2.64
N PRO A 144 10.65 -8.50 3.70
CA PRO A 144 10.75 -7.95 5.04
C PRO A 144 12.20 -8.07 5.50
N GLY A 145 13.00 -7.01 5.33
CA GLY A 145 14.45 -7.15 5.55
C GLY A 145 15.26 -5.88 5.75
N THR A 146 14.69 -4.69 5.55
CA THR A 146 15.42 -3.43 5.82
C THR A 146 14.55 -2.51 6.64
N ASP A 147 14.38 -2.85 7.92
CA ASP A 147 13.89 -1.95 8.97
C ASP A 147 14.97 -0.90 9.27
N SER A 148 15.28 -0.05 8.29
CA SER A 148 16.11 1.12 8.51
C SER A 148 15.23 2.16 9.22
N THR A 149 15.29 2.21 10.54
CA THR A 149 14.52 3.13 11.41
C THR A 149 14.71 4.62 11.08
N ASP A 150 15.70 4.96 10.25
CA ASP A 150 16.05 6.34 9.90
C ASP A 150 15.35 6.88 8.64
N GLN A 151 14.66 6.04 7.86
CA GLN A 151 13.90 6.53 6.72
C GLN A 151 12.50 7.00 7.14
N PRO A 152 11.99 8.13 6.60
CA PRO A 152 10.62 8.53 6.86
C PRO A 152 9.68 7.42 6.38
N ILE A 153 8.68 7.06 7.19
CA ILE A 153 7.72 5.96 6.91
C ILE A 153 7.08 6.08 5.52
N PHE A 154 6.95 7.31 5.02
CA PHE A 154 6.41 7.59 3.70
C PHE A 154 7.33 7.22 2.54
N ALA A 155 8.65 7.15 2.75
CA ALA A 155 9.62 6.76 1.71
C ALA A 155 9.63 5.24 1.43
N ALA A 156 9.21 4.42 2.39
CA ALA A 156 9.09 2.97 2.23
C ALA A 156 7.68 2.53 1.80
N ARG A 157 6.76 3.48 1.63
CA ARG A 157 5.35 3.19 1.38
C ARG A 157 5.11 3.02 -0.12
N SER A 158 4.61 1.85 -0.53
CA SER A 158 4.11 1.62 -1.90
C SER A 158 3.00 2.61 -2.25
N ARG A 159 2.92 3.04 -3.51
CA ARG A 159 1.88 3.97 -3.94
C ARG A 159 0.49 3.33 -3.91
N GLU A 160 0.39 2.03 -4.17
CA GLU A 160 -0.86 1.29 -3.97
C GLU A 160 -1.38 1.42 -2.53
N ALA A 161 -0.50 1.37 -1.53
CA ALA A 161 -0.91 1.60 -0.14
C ALA A 161 -1.44 3.03 0.08
N ALA A 162 -0.98 4.03 -0.66
CA ALA A 162 -1.55 5.38 -0.64
C ALA A 162 -2.98 5.40 -1.23
N VAL A 163 -3.21 4.66 -2.30
CA VAL A 163 -4.54 4.46 -2.87
C VAL A 163 -5.47 3.74 -1.89
N LEU A 164 -5.00 2.69 -1.20
CA LEU A 164 -5.76 2.01 -0.16
C LEU A 164 -6.16 2.96 0.97
N ASP A 165 -5.27 3.82 1.46
CA ASP A 165 -5.66 4.79 2.50
C ASP A 165 -6.67 5.83 2.00
N ARG A 166 -6.59 6.21 0.73
CA ARG A 166 -7.60 7.08 0.11
C ARG A 166 -8.95 6.37 0.03
N PHE A 167 -8.96 5.09 -0.34
CA PHE A 167 -10.15 4.25 -0.31
C PHE A 167 -10.73 4.13 1.11
N VAL A 168 -9.89 3.89 2.13
CA VAL A 168 -10.32 3.87 3.54
C VAL A 168 -10.99 5.19 3.94
N ALA A 169 -10.37 6.32 3.59
CA ALA A 169 -10.91 7.65 3.91
C ALA A 169 -12.26 7.90 3.22
N MET A 170 -12.33 7.64 1.92
CA MET A 170 -13.54 7.76 1.11
C MET A 170 -14.64 6.89 1.70
N ARG A 171 -14.39 5.58 1.87
CA ARG A 171 -15.41 4.62 2.26
C ARG A 171 -16.00 4.91 3.64
N LEU A 172 -15.16 5.26 4.62
CA LEU A 172 -15.65 5.63 5.95
C LEU A 172 -16.49 6.92 5.92
N GLY A 173 -16.13 7.88 5.06
CA GLY A 173 -16.91 9.10 4.88
C GLY A 173 -18.26 8.84 4.20
N GLU A 174 -18.29 7.97 3.20
CA GLU A 174 -19.53 7.56 2.52
C GLU A 174 -20.45 6.76 3.43
N ASP A 175 -19.91 5.78 4.16
CA ASP A 175 -20.69 4.98 5.10
C ASP A 175 -21.30 5.87 6.20
N LEU A 176 -20.56 6.86 6.71
CA LEU A 176 -21.11 7.82 7.67
C LEU A 176 -22.21 8.70 7.06
N ARG A 177 -21.99 9.28 5.87
CA ARG A 177 -23.01 10.12 5.20
C ARG A 177 -24.27 9.35 4.88
N ARG A 178 -24.15 8.07 4.48
CA ARG A 178 -25.28 7.17 4.24
C ARG A 178 -26.08 6.90 5.51
N LEU A 179 -25.42 6.83 6.66
CA LEU A 179 -26.11 6.69 7.95
C LEU A 179 -26.77 7.99 8.41
N GLU A 180 -26.14 9.13 8.19
CA GLU A 180 -26.66 10.44 8.63
C GLU A 180 -27.80 10.95 7.74
N SER A 181 -27.88 10.51 6.49
CA SER A 181 -28.88 10.98 5.51
C SER A 181 -29.49 9.84 4.71
N THR A 182 -30.81 9.71 4.76
CA THR A 182 -31.58 8.80 3.89
C THR A 182 -31.60 9.26 2.43
N LEU A 183 -31.21 10.51 2.16
CA LEU A 183 -31.11 11.11 0.82
C LEU A 183 -29.68 11.06 0.27
N TYR A 184 -28.83 10.21 0.85
CA TYR A 184 -27.46 10.06 0.39
C TYR A 184 -27.41 9.48 -1.03
N GLU A 185 -26.70 10.17 -1.92
CA GLU A 185 -26.32 9.70 -3.25
C GLU A 185 -24.86 9.27 -3.27
N ASP A 186 -24.54 8.25 -4.06
CA ASP A 186 -23.17 7.77 -4.22
C ASP A 186 -22.29 8.84 -4.88
N SER A 187 -21.07 9.01 -4.38
CA SER A 187 -20.14 10.02 -4.89
C SER A 187 -19.53 9.66 -6.24
N GLY A 188 -19.50 8.36 -6.58
CA GLY A 188 -18.77 7.86 -7.74
C GLY A 188 -17.24 7.97 -7.61
N GLU A 189 -16.71 8.36 -6.45
CA GLU A 189 -15.27 8.42 -6.20
C GLU A 189 -14.63 7.03 -6.27
N GLU A 190 -15.39 5.98 -5.95
CA GLU A 190 -14.97 4.59 -6.05
C GLU A 190 -14.56 4.25 -7.50
N ASP A 191 -15.40 4.61 -8.47
CA ASP A 191 -15.12 4.41 -9.89
C ASP A 191 -13.84 5.13 -10.31
N VAL A 192 -13.66 6.39 -9.92
CA VAL A 192 -12.45 7.16 -10.21
C VAL A 192 -11.21 6.49 -9.59
N LEU A 193 -11.33 5.99 -8.36
CA LEU A 193 -10.24 5.36 -7.65
C LEU A 193 -9.79 4.08 -8.36
N PHE A 194 -10.70 3.18 -8.74
CA PHE A 194 -10.34 1.90 -9.35
C PHE A 194 -10.09 1.97 -10.86
N SER A 195 -10.68 2.95 -11.57
CA SER A 195 -10.43 3.12 -13.01
C SER A 195 -9.22 3.99 -13.33
N HIS A 196 -8.76 4.85 -12.41
CA HIS A 196 -7.65 5.77 -12.67
C HIS A 196 -6.52 5.66 -11.64
N LEU A 197 -6.82 5.86 -10.35
CA LEU A 197 -5.78 5.99 -9.33
C LEU A 197 -5.07 4.68 -9.02
N GLN A 198 -5.83 3.59 -8.86
CA GLN A 198 -5.26 2.28 -8.55
C GLN A 198 -4.38 1.75 -9.69
N PRO A 199 -4.81 1.77 -10.96
CA PRO A 199 -3.95 1.30 -12.05
C PRO A 199 -2.75 2.22 -12.28
N ALA A 200 -2.88 3.54 -12.08
CA ALA A 200 -1.76 4.47 -12.15
C ALA A 200 -0.70 4.15 -11.08
N ALA A 201 -1.11 4.02 -9.82
CA ALA A 201 -0.23 3.66 -8.72
C ALA A 201 0.45 2.30 -8.95
N ARG A 202 -0.29 1.33 -9.52
CA ARG A 202 0.23 0.02 -9.91
C ARG A 202 1.35 0.14 -10.94
N ILE A 203 1.11 0.87 -12.03
CA ILE A 203 2.10 1.10 -13.08
C ILE A 203 3.32 1.81 -12.49
N GLU A 204 3.12 2.84 -11.67
CA GLU A 204 4.20 3.57 -11.01
C GLU A 204 5.06 2.68 -10.10
N ASP A 205 4.45 1.74 -9.37
CA ASP A 205 5.17 0.79 -8.52
C ASP A 205 5.93 -0.25 -9.39
N LEU A 206 5.32 -0.72 -10.49
CA LEU A 206 5.98 -1.64 -11.44
C LEU A 206 7.15 -0.99 -12.20
N LEU A 207 7.04 0.30 -12.56
CA LEU A 207 8.10 1.06 -13.23
C LEU A 207 9.39 1.13 -12.39
N ILE A 208 9.30 0.97 -11.06
CA ILE A 208 10.49 0.95 -10.17
C ILE A 208 11.38 -0.26 -10.46
N HIS A 209 10.82 -1.36 -10.99
CA HIS A 209 11.57 -2.57 -11.31
C HIS A 209 12.26 -2.51 -12.68
N LEU A 210 12.02 -1.45 -13.47
CA LEU A 210 12.74 -1.28 -14.72
C LEU A 210 14.24 -1.07 -14.46
N PRO A 211 15.12 -1.49 -15.40
CA PRO A 211 16.55 -1.22 -15.32
C PRO A 211 16.81 0.27 -15.07
N ARG A 212 17.63 0.58 -14.06
CA ARG A 212 17.95 1.98 -13.68
C ARG A 212 18.42 2.85 -14.86
N ARG A 213 19.07 2.25 -15.86
CA ARG A 213 19.52 2.90 -17.10
C ARG A 213 18.39 3.45 -17.99
N LEU A 214 17.15 3.01 -17.80
CA LEU A 214 15.98 3.52 -18.53
C LEU A 214 15.36 4.74 -17.84
N VAL A 215 15.52 4.81 -16.51
CA VAL A 215 14.94 5.86 -15.67
C VAL A 215 15.93 7.01 -15.47
N ALA A 216 17.22 6.71 -15.45
CA ALA A 216 18.29 7.70 -15.45
C ALA A 216 18.92 7.81 -16.84
N PRO A 217 18.87 8.97 -17.53
CA PRO A 217 19.62 9.15 -18.76
C PRO A 217 21.12 8.90 -18.53
N PRO A 218 21.80 8.28 -19.50
CA PRO A 218 23.19 7.84 -19.37
C PRO A 218 24.20 9.00 -19.33
N ASP A 219 23.83 10.18 -19.86
CA ASP A 219 24.70 11.35 -19.97
C ASP A 219 24.09 12.54 -19.21
N GLU A 220 24.94 13.42 -18.66
CA GLU A 220 24.49 14.71 -18.13
C GLU A 220 23.61 15.38 -19.20
N PRO A 221 22.35 15.73 -18.90
CA PRO A 221 21.50 16.39 -19.88
C PRO A 221 22.19 17.67 -20.37
N VAL A 222 22.64 17.66 -21.62
CA VAL A 222 23.25 18.82 -22.27
C VAL A 222 22.12 19.84 -22.51
N GLY A 223 21.89 20.75 -21.56
CA GLY A 223 20.82 21.75 -21.60
C GLY A 223 20.50 22.36 -20.23
N GLU A 224 19.50 23.27 -20.18
CA GLU A 224 19.09 24.01 -18.97
C GLU A 224 18.58 23.11 -17.83
N VAL A 225 18.26 21.85 -18.11
CA VAL A 225 17.67 20.95 -17.13
C VAL A 225 18.75 20.05 -16.56
N ARG A 226 19.64 20.60 -15.71
CA ARG A 226 20.51 19.80 -14.84
C ARG A 226 19.67 19.03 -13.81
N GLN A 227 19.07 17.91 -14.22
CA GLN A 227 18.37 17.01 -13.33
C GLN A 227 19.41 16.19 -12.57
N ALA A 228 19.47 16.34 -11.25
CA ALA A 228 20.24 15.43 -10.42
C ALA A 228 19.59 14.04 -10.49
N LEU A 229 20.30 13.09 -11.08
CA LEU A 229 19.90 11.71 -11.24
C LEU A 229 20.76 10.83 -10.31
N PRO A 230 20.26 9.71 -9.79
CA PRO A 230 18.96 9.09 -10.08
C PRO A 230 17.78 9.82 -9.40
N LEU A 231 16.68 9.97 -10.13
CA LEU A 231 15.43 10.49 -9.57
C LEU A 231 14.94 9.53 -8.47
N ALA A 232 14.68 10.04 -7.27
CA ALA A 232 14.05 9.24 -6.24
C ALA A 232 12.68 8.73 -6.73
N HIS A 233 12.22 7.59 -6.20
CA HIS A 233 10.95 6.97 -6.57
C HIS A 233 9.79 7.98 -6.56
N THR A 234 9.83 8.99 -5.70
CA THR A 234 8.85 10.08 -5.58
C THR A 234 8.67 10.95 -6.83
N HIS A 235 9.57 10.88 -7.80
CA HIS A 235 9.57 11.79 -8.94
C HIS A 235 8.80 11.27 -10.16
N ILE A 236 8.53 9.96 -10.23
CA ILE A 236 7.75 9.37 -11.30
C ILE A 236 6.27 9.51 -10.98
N ALA A 237 5.50 10.00 -11.95
CA ALA A 237 4.04 10.02 -11.88
C ALA A 237 3.44 9.52 -13.20
N VAL A 238 2.34 8.78 -13.12
CA VAL A 238 1.57 8.30 -14.26
C VAL A 238 0.17 8.88 -14.17
N THR A 239 -0.25 9.53 -15.26
CA THR A 239 -1.63 10.01 -15.41
C THR A 239 -2.33 9.14 -16.43
N LEU A 240 -3.45 8.55 -16.04
CA LEU A 240 -4.30 7.78 -16.94
C LEU A 240 -5.49 8.62 -17.37
N SER A 241 -5.77 8.59 -18.67
CA SER A 241 -7.02 9.06 -19.28
C SER A 241 -7.77 7.85 -19.86
N PRO A 242 -8.98 8.02 -20.44
CA PRO A 242 -9.68 6.90 -21.07
C PRO A 242 -8.89 6.22 -22.21
N LEU A 243 -8.06 6.98 -22.94
CA LEU A 243 -7.37 6.50 -24.14
C LEU A 243 -5.84 6.49 -24.05
N TRP A 244 -5.27 7.21 -23.09
CA TRP A 244 -3.82 7.45 -23.00
C TRP A 244 -3.31 7.26 -21.58
N ALA A 245 -2.05 6.87 -21.47
CA ALA A 245 -1.26 6.95 -20.25
C ALA A 245 -0.05 7.84 -20.49
N GLN A 246 0.18 8.74 -19.55
CA GLN A 246 1.21 9.75 -19.64
C GLN A 246 2.20 9.53 -18.50
N LEU A 247 3.48 9.37 -18.84
CA LEU A 247 4.57 9.27 -17.90
C LEU A 247 5.19 10.65 -17.68
N TRP A 248 5.20 11.09 -16.42
CA TRP A 248 5.71 12.38 -15.99
C TRP A 248 6.90 12.21 -15.05
N PHE A 249 7.93 13.03 -15.22
CA PHE A 249 9.01 13.18 -14.27
C PHE A 249 8.94 14.54 -13.57
N SER A 250 8.90 14.50 -12.25
CA SER A 250 9.00 15.68 -11.40
C SER A 250 10.47 16.09 -11.29
N TYR A 251 10.80 17.32 -11.61
CA TYR A 251 12.15 17.85 -11.46
C TYR A 251 12.14 19.05 -10.51
N SER A 252 13.17 19.11 -9.67
CA SER A 252 13.47 20.29 -8.86
C SER A 252 14.73 20.92 -9.43
N PRO A 253 14.67 22.15 -9.97
CA PRO A 253 15.86 22.81 -10.49
C PRO A 253 16.85 23.08 -9.35
N VAL A 254 18.02 22.45 -9.39
CA VAL A 254 19.08 22.53 -8.36
C VAL A 254 19.60 23.95 -8.16
N ASN A 255 19.45 24.82 -9.17
CA ASN A 255 19.94 26.20 -9.16
C ASN A 255 18.85 27.27 -9.18
N ALA A 256 17.57 26.90 -9.05
CA ALA A 256 16.55 27.93 -8.90
C ALA A 256 16.71 28.55 -7.51
N THR A 257 17.14 29.81 -7.45
CA THR A 257 17.04 30.62 -6.23
C THR A 257 15.66 30.40 -5.66
N ASN A 258 15.59 29.99 -4.39
CA ASN A 258 14.43 29.49 -3.69
C ASN A 258 13.35 30.60 -3.57
N THR A 259 12.76 30.99 -4.70
CA THR A 259 11.68 31.96 -4.76
C THR A 259 10.49 31.25 -4.16
N ARG A 260 9.99 31.80 -3.05
CA ARG A 260 8.86 31.29 -2.30
C ARG A 260 7.67 31.13 -3.26
N GLY A 261 7.42 29.91 -3.72
CA GLY A 261 6.42 29.62 -4.77
C GLY A 261 6.95 29.00 -6.07
N ALA A 262 8.25 28.72 -6.19
CA ALA A 262 8.79 27.92 -7.29
C ALA A 262 8.11 26.53 -7.29
N ARG A 263 7.15 26.35 -8.20
CA ARG A 263 6.39 25.11 -8.31
C ARG A 263 7.35 24.01 -8.76
N VAL A 264 7.30 22.86 -8.07
CA VAL A 264 7.92 21.62 -8.57
C VAL A 264 7.41 21.40 -9.99
N GLY A 265 8.31 21.47 -10.96
CA GLY A 265 7.97 21.26 -12.36
C GLY A 265 7.72 19.77 -12.61
N ARG A 266 6.73 19.48 -13.47
CA ARG A 266 6.56 18.15 -14.04
C ARG A 266 6.78 18.26 -15.55
N SER A 267 7.61 17.39 -16.09
CA SER A 267 7.84 17.28 -17.53
C SER A 267 7.23 15.99 -18.05
N LEU A 268 6.49 16.09 -19.15
CA LEU A 268 5.95 14.92 -19.85
C LEU A 268 7.11 14.21 -20.55
N VAL A 269 7.31 12.94 -20.22
CA VAL A 269 8.40 12.14 -20.78
C VAL A 269 7.91 11.47 -22.05
N VAL A 270 6.85 10.68 -21.91
CA VAL A 270 6.26 9.87 -22.97
C VAL A 270 4.76 9.75 -22.73
N GLU A 271 3.99 9.78 -23.80
CA GLU A 271 2.59 9.39 -23.81
C GLU A 271 2.40 8.13 -24.65
N VAL A 272 1.70 7.12 -24.12
CA VAL A 272 1.40 5.86 -24.81
C VAL A 272 -0.10 5.60 -24.78
N ARG A 273 -0.60 4.85 -25.76
CA ARG A 273 -2.00 4.41 -25.76
C ARG A 273 -2.28 3.56 -24.53
N ARG A 274 -3.40 3.82 -23.85
CA ARG A 274 -3.81 3.05 -22.68
C ARG A 274 -4.21 1.63 -23.10
N GLU A 275 -3.59 0.67 -22.45
CA GLU A 275 -3.89 -0.75 -22.53
C GLU A 275 -4.66 -1.18 -21.27
N LYS A 276 -5.32 -2.34 -21.36
CA LYS A 276 -6.13 -2.87 -20.26
C LYS A 276 -5.27 -3.38 -19.10
N ASP A 277 -4.11 -3.96 -19.41
CA ASP A 277 -3.22 -4.59 -18.43
C ASP A 277 -2.07 -3.65 -18.02
N PRO A 278 -1.86 -3.40 -16.72
CA PRO A 278 -0.76 -2.55 -16.26
C PRO A 278 0.63 -3.11 -16.59
N GLU A 279 0.81 -4.42 -16.68
CA GLU A 279 2.12 -5.02 -17.00
C GLU A 279 2.49 -4.79 -18.47
N SER A 280 1.50 -4.91 -19.36
CA SER A 280 1.65 -4.55 -20.77
C SER A 280 1.97 -3.06 -20.95
N MET A 281 1.29 -2.18 -20.20
CA MET A 281 1.61 -0.75 -20.16
C MET A 281 3.06 -0.46 -19.72
N VAL A 282 3.55 -1.13 -18.70
CA VAL A 282 4.93 -0.97 -18.20
C VAL A 282 5.94 -1.44 -19.24
N ARG A 283 5.65 -2.52 -19.99
CA ARG A 283 6.48 -2.95 -21.12
C ARG A 283 6.53 -1.89 -22.22
N THR A 284 5.38 -1.32 -22.59
CA THR A 284 5.28 -0.25 -23.58
C THR A 284 6.03 1.01 -23.14
N PHE A 285 5.91 1.41 -21.87
CA PHE A 285 6.72 2.49 -21.31
C PHE A 285 8.22 2.18 -21.31
N GLY A 286 8.62 0.96 -20.93
CA GLY A 286 10.02 0.53 -20.96
C GLY A 286 10.64 0.59 -22.35
N GLN A 287 9.89 0.18 -23.38
CA GLN A 287 10.32 0.29 -24.77
C GLN A 287 10.45 1.75 -25.22
N ALA A 288 9.46 2.59 -24.90
CA ALA A 288 9.50 4.01 -25.24
C ALA A 288 10.66 4.76 -24.54
N LEU A 289 10.95 4.42 -23.28
CA LEU A 289 12.11 4.95 -22.56
C LEU A 289 13.44 4.52 -23.20
N GLU A 290 13.54 3.29 -23.71
CA GLU A 290 14.72 2.83 -24.45
C GLU A 290 14.88 3.57 -25.79
N TRP A 291 13.78 3.85 -26.49
CA TRP A 291 13.81 4.68 -27.70
C TRP A 291 14.21 6.13 -27.41
N LEU A 292 13.71 6.71 -26.32
CA LEU A 292 14.13 8.03 -25.85
C LEU A 292 15.64 8.04 -25.56
N ARG A 293 16.13 7.01 -24.87
CA ARG A 293 17.55 6.85 -24.52
C ARG A 293 18.45 6.70 -25.74
N THR A 294 17.99 6.01 -26.77
CA THR A 294 18.73 5.81 -28.04
C THR A 294 18.58 6.98 -29.01
N GLY A 295 17.81 8.01 -28.66
CA GLY A 295 17.56 9.19 -29.50
C GLY A 295 16.61 8.93 -30.68
N GLN A 296 15.87 7.82 -30.67
CA GLN A 296 14.87 7.52 -31.70
C GLN A 296 13.62 8.38 -31.58
N ILE A 297 13.27 8.81 -30.35
CA ILE A 297 12.16 9.73 -30.06
C ILE A 297 12.64 10.87 -29.16
N GLY A 298 11.94 12.00 -29.19
CA GLY A 298 12.19 13.15 -28.32
C GLY A 298 11.37 13.13 -27.02
N TRP A 299 11.65 14.06 -26.13
CA TRP A 299 10.87 14.28 -24.90
C TRP A 299 9.44 14.76 -25.23
N GLY A 300 8.46 14.28 -24.44
CA GLY A 300 7.05 14.65 -24.61
C GLY A 300 6.39 14.03 -25.85
N TRP A 301 7.00 12.98 -26.41
CA TRP A 301 6.53 12.35 -27.64
C TRP A 301 5.37 11.38 -27.37
N SER A 302 4.38 11.37 -28.27
CA SER A 302 3.18 10.52 -28.18
C SER A 302 3.31 9.30 -29.10
N PHE A 303 3.38 8.10 -28.51
CA PHE A 303 3.46 6.84 -29.25
C PHE A 303 2.08 6.26 -29.55
N ARG A 304 1.79 6.10 -30.84
CA ARG A 304 0.68 5.27 -31.33
C ARG A 304 1.23 3.88 -31.62
N SER A 305 1.03 2.95 -30.69
CA SER A 305 1.14 1.52 -31.00
C SER A 305 0.25 1.23 -32.21
N SER A 306 0.86 0.86 -33.33
CA SER A 306 0.15 0.27 -34.46
C SER A 306 -0.25 -1.13 -34.05
N SER A 307 -1.36 -1.25 -33.29
CA SER A 307 -1.95 -2.54 -32.95
C SER A 307 -2.30 -3.26 -34.24
N THR A 308 -1.55 -4.32 -34.52
CA THR A 308 -1.87 -5.34 -35.53
C THR A 308 -2.86 -6.33 -34.94
#